data_AF-A0A949X9Q2-F1
#
_entry.id   AF-A0A949X9Q2-F1
#
_cell.length_a   1.000
_cell.length_b   1.000
_cell.length_c   1.000
_cell.angle_alpha   90.00
_cell.angle_beta   90.00
_cell.angle_gamma   90.00
#
_symmetry.space_group_name_H-M   'P 1'
#
loop_
_entity.id
_entity.type
_entity.pdbx_description
1 polymer ?
#
loop_
_entity_poly.entity_id
_entity_poly.type
_entity_poly.pdbx_seq_one_letter_code
_entity_poly.pdbx_strand_id
1 'polypeptide(L)'
;LRAAYDEFKEKHVPISFTVDHGVTKSIYFRDPDGHELEVYCDNPPEEIAKFPNPYLGMNKLDFALDDPGLADVMRPLVQTQH
;
A
#
# COMPACT_ATOMS: atom_id res chain seq x y z
N LEU A 1 6.84 -9.43 -0.95
CA LEU A 1 5.49 -8.84 -0.83
C LEU A 1 4.43 -9.53 -1.66
N ARG A 2 4.63 -9.80 -2.96
CA ARG A 2 3.63 -10.47 -3.83
C ARG A 2 3.07 -11.77 -3.24
N ALA A 3 3.92 -12.65 -2.71
CA ALA A 3 3.45 -13.89 -2.05
C ALA A 3 2.52 -13.62 -0.85
N ALA A 4 2.80 -12.58 -0.05
CA ALA A 4 1.92 -12.20 1.05
C ALA A 4 0.58 -11.64 0.53
N TYR A 5 0.60 -10.85 -0.55
CA TYR A 5 -0.62 -10.40 -1.20
C TYR A 5 -1.47 -11.58 -1.71
N ASP A 6 -0.86 -12.56 -2.38
CA ASP A 6 -1.57 -13.74 -2.87
C ASP A 6 -2.23 -14.51 -1.72
N GLU A 7 -1.52 -14.68 -0.59
CA GLU A 7 -2.05 -15.30 0.63
C GLU A 7 -3.24 -14.51 1.21
N PHE A 8 -3.18 -13.17 1.19
CA PHE A 8 -4.29 -12.33 1.62
C PHE A 8 -5.53 -12.54 0.76
N LYS A 9 -5.36 -12.60 -0.57
CA LYS A 9 -6.47 -12.86 -1.49
C LYS A 9 -7.05 -14.25 -1.29
N GLU A 10 -6.21 -15.27 -1.16
CA GLU A 10 -6.64 -16.66 -0.90
C GLU A 10 -7.44 -16.79 0.40
N LYS A 11 -6.98 -16.12 1.46
CA LYS A 11 -7.62 -16.14 2.78
C LYS A 11 -8.72 -15.10 2.94
N HIS A 12 -9.04 -14.34 1.90
CA HIS A 12 -10.06 -13.29 1.92
C HIS A 12 -9.83 -12.24 3.02
N VAL A 13 -8.56 -11.90 3.29
CA VAL A 13 -8.18 -10.85 4.23
C VAL A 13 -8.52 -9.49 3.62
N PRO A 14 -9.33 -8.65 4.28
CA PRO A 14 -9.66 -7.32 3.77
C PRO A 14 -8.43 -6.40 3.74
N ILE A 15 -8.00 -6.00 2.55
CA ILE A 15 -6.92 -5.01 2.37
C ILE A 15 -7.53 -3.62 2.53
N SER A 16 -6.92 -2.79 3.39
CA SER A 16 -7.32 -1.40 3.55
C SER A 16 -6.81 -0.56 2.39
N PHE A 17 -5.52 -0.68 2.07
CA PHE A 17 -4.92 -0.15 0.84
C PHE A 17 -3.52 -0.76 0.61
N THR A 18 -2.99 -0.57 -0.60
CA THR A 18 -1.61 -0.87 -0.95
C THR A 18 -0.90 0.38 -1.46
N VAL A 19 0.43 0.40 -1.36
CA VAL A 19 1.22 1.57 -1.79
C VAL A 19 2.67 1.22 -2.07
N ASP A 20 3.23 1.84 -3.11
CA ASP A 20 4.66 1.98 -3.32
C ASP A 20 5.10 3.38 -2.86
N HIS A 21 5.74 3.43 -1.70
CA HIS A 21 6.29 4.66 -1.13
C HIS A 21 7.59 5.09 -1.80
N GLY A 22 8.22 4.22 -2.58
CA GLY A 22 9.53 4.42 -3.19
C GLY A 22 10.61 3.63 -2.45
N VAL A 23 10.88 3.91 -1.17
CA VAL A 23 11.78 3.11 -0.33
C VAL A 23 11.17 1.76 -0.01
N THR A 24 9.87 1.71 0.28
CA THR A 24 9.16 0.47 0.60
C THR A 24 7.92 0.30 -0.26
N LYS A 25 7.54 -0.96 -0.43
CA LYS A 25 6.19 -1.35 -0.87
C LYS A 25 5.46 -1.94 0.32
N SER A 26 4.18 -1.62 0.45
CA SER A 26 3.41 -1.94 1.64
C SER A 26 1.97 -2.38 1.33
N ILE A 27 1.46 -3.29 2.17
CA ILE A 27 0.05 -3.70 2.22
C ILE A 27 -0.44 -3.39 3.63
N TYR A 28 -1.51 -2.58 3.72
CA TYR A 28 -2.14 -2.21 4.98
C TYR A 28 -3.46 -2.98 5.14
N PHE A 29 -3.70 -3.51 6.34
CA PHE A 29 -4.90 -4.27 6.68
C PHE A 29 -5.23 -4.11 8.16
N ARG A 30 -6.40 -4.58 8.59
CA ARG A 30 -6.77 -4.62 10.01
C ARG A 30 -6.81 -6.03 10.53
N ASP A 31 -6.30 -6.23 11.75
CA ASP A 31 -6.56 -7.46 12.49
C ASP A 31 -8.04 -7.52 12.96
N PRO A 32 -8.50 -8.67 13.50
CA PRO A 32 -9.88 -8.80 14.00
C PRO A 32 -10.23 -7.82 15.13
N ASP A 33 -9.25 -7.30 15.85
CA ASP A 33 -9.44 -6.34 16.94
C ASP A 33 -9.49 -4.88 16.41
N GLY A 34 -9.20 -4.68 15.12
CA GLY A 34 -9.25 -3.40 14.42
C GLY A 34 -7.93 -2.64 14.39
N HIS A 35 -6.81 -3.22 14.85
CA HIS A 35 -5.50 -2.61 14.76
C HIS A 35 -5.00 -2.60 13.31
N GLU A 36 -4.49 -1.46 12.86
CA GLU A 36 -3.89 -1.36 11.53
C GLU A 36 -2.48 -1.96 11.56
N LEU A 37 -2.26 -2.93 10.67
CA LEU A 37 -1.00 -3.63 10.50
C LEU A 37 -0.47 -3.39 9.09
N GLU A 38 0.85 -3.34 8.98
CA GLU A 38 1.58 -3.16 7.73
C GLU A 38 2.46 -4.39 7.46
N VAL A 39 2.33 -4.95 6.26
CA VAL A 39 3.34 -5.85 5.70
C VAL A 39 4.11 -5.06 4.65
N TYR A 40 5.40 -4.86 4.87
CA TYR A 40 6.25 -4.11 3.95
C TYR A 40 7.45 -4.91 3.46
N CYS A 41 8.03 -4.46 2.35
CA CYS A 41 9.37 -4.84 1.94
C CYS A 41 10.11 -3.64 1.34
N ASP A 42 11.42 -3.61 1.54
CA ASP A 42 12.28 -2.61 0.92
C ASP A 42 12.34 -2.83 -0.60
N ASN A 43 12.28 -1.73 -1.34
CA ASN A 43 12.65 -1.72 -2.74
C ASN A 43 14.18 -1.75 -2.87
N PRO A 44 14.71 -2.34 -3.94
CA PRO A 44 16.14 -2.30 -4.19
C PRO A 44 16.57 -0.88 -4.63
N PRO A 45 17.85 -0.51 -4.46
CA PRO A 45 18.34 0.85 -4.72
C PRO A 45 17.99 1.40 -6.11
N GLU A 46 17.99 0.54 -7.14
CA GLU A 46 17.63 0.91 -8.51
C GLU A 46 16.16 1.31 -8.69
N GLU A 47 15.25 0.75 -7.90
CA GLU A 47 13.84 1.17 -7.89
C GLU A 47 13.66 2.46 -7.09
N ILE A 48 14.35 2.58 -5.95
CA ILE A 48 14.35 3.79 -5.12
C ILE A 48 14.79 5.01 -5.95
N ALA A 49 15.84 4.86 -6.75
CA ALA A 49 16.39 5.93 -7.59
C ALA A 49 15.42 6.47 -8.65
N LYS A 50 14.33 5.76 -8.95
CA LYS A 50 13.30 6.21 -9.90
C LYS A 50 12.32 7.21 -9.28
N PHE A 51 12.28 7.31 -7.96
CA PHE A 51 11.34 8.19 -7.26
C PHE A 51 11.95 9.58 -7.03
N PRO A 52 11.29 10.67 -7.45
CA PRO A 52 11.70 12.03 -7.09
C PRO A 52 11.70 12.27 -5.57
N ASN A 53 10.76 11.64 -4.86
CA ASN A 53 10.72 11.56 -3.40
C ASN A 53 10.40 10.11 -3.00
N PRO A 54 11.39 9.32 -2.55
CA PRO A 54 11.20 7.91 -2.24
C PRO A 54 10.60 7.67 -0.84
N TYR A 55 10.22 8.71 -0.10
CA TYR A 55 9.63 8.55 1.24
C TYR A 55 8.11 8.75 1.26
N LEU A 56 7.53 9.30 0.18
CA LEU A 56 6.12 9.70 0.11
C LEU A 56 5.47 9.30 -1.22
N GLY A 57 5.97 8.25 -1.87
CA GLY A 57 5.28 7.66 -3.00
C GLY A 57 3.85 7.26 -2.63
N MET A 58 2.92 7.48 -3.56
CA MET A 58 1.51 7.13 -3.42
C MET A 58 1.04 6.22 -4.58
N ASN A 59 2.00 5.65 -5.30
CA ASN A 59 1.71 4.83 -6.47
C ASN A 59 1.07 3.51 -6.02
N LYS A 60 0.21 2.93 -6.87
CA LYS A 60 -0.28 1.57 -6.66
C LYS A 60 0.84 0.56 -6.89
N LEU A 61 0.72 -0.59 -6.21
CA LEU A 61 1.51 -1.76 -6.55
C LEU A 61 1.03 -2.33 -7.89
N ASP A 62 1.98 -2.73 -8.74
CA ASP A 62 1.71 -3.29 -10.08
C ASP A 62 0.83 -4.57 -10.04
N PHE A 63 0.81 -5.25 -8.90
CA PHE A 63 0.07 -6.50 -8.69
C PHE A 63 -1.23 -6.38 -7.90
N ALA A 64 -1.55 -5.18 -7.42
CA ALA A 64 -2.72 -4.93 -6.57
C ALA A 64 -3.59 -3.79 -7.14
N LEU A 65 -3.70 -3.70 -8.47
CA LEU A 65 -4.41 -2.61 -9.15
C LEU A 65 -5.91 -2.59 -8.82
N ASP A 66 -6.48 -3.76 -8.54
CA ASP A 66 -7.89 -3.96 -8.19
C ASP A 66 -8.20 -3.59 -6.74
N ASP A 67 -7.19 -3.48 -5.88
CA ASP A 67 -7.35 -3.07 -4.49
C ASP A 67 -7.12 -1.55 -4.32
N PRO A 68 -7.63 -0.93 -3.23
CA PRO A 68 -7.43 0.49 -3.00
C PRO A 68 -5.94 0.86 -2.92
N GLY A 69 -5.56 1.97 -3.54
CA GLY A 69 -4.26 2.61 -3.33
C GLY A 69 -4.32 3.65 -2.19
N LEU A 70 -3.16 4.06 -1.67
CA LEU A 70 -3.12 5.14 -0.67
C LEU A 70 -3.79 6.44 -1.19
N ALA A 71 -3.63 6.77 -2.47
CA ALA A 71 -4.29 7.93 -3.08
C ALA A 71 -5.83 7.83 -3.04
N ASP A 72 -6.38 6.62 -3.21
CA ASP A 72 -7.83 6.39 -3.22
C ASP A 72 -8.43 6.61 -1.83
N VAL A 73 -7.74 6.19 -0.78
CA VAL A 73 -8.19 6.34 0.62
C VAL A 73 -7.95 7.73 1.20
N MET A 74 -6.97 8.48 0.67
CA MET A 74 -6.71 9.87 1.08
C MET A 74 -7.64 10.88 0.40
N ARG A 75 -8.18 10.56 -0.78
CA ARG A 75 -9.05 11.45 -1.56
C ARG A 75 -10.28 11.98 -0.79
N PRO A 76 -11.01 11.16 0.00
CA PRO A 76 -12.13 11.62 0.80
C PRO A 76 -11.73 12.58 1.93
N LEU A 77 -10.50 12.48 2.45
CA LEU A 77 -10.02 13.30 3.58
C LEU A 77 -9.70 14.75 3.16
N VAL A 78 -9.41 14.97 1.88
CA VAL A 78 -9.10 16.31 1.36
C VAL A 78 -10.37 17.10 1.02
N GLN A 79 -11.48 16.42 0.69
CA GLN A 79 -12.72 17.07 0.26
C GLN A 79 -13.61 17.56 1.41
N THR A 80 -13.36 17.12 2.65
CA THR A 80 -14.08 17.55 3.86
C THR A 80 -13.51 18.80 4.53
N GLN A 81 -12.49 19.45 3.94
CA GLN A 81 -11.87 20.67 4.47
C GLN A 81 -12.31 21.97 3.77
N HIS A 82 -13.44 21.96 3.05
CA HIS A 82 -14.03 23.16 2.42
C HIS A 82 -15.47 23.39 2.83
#